data_AF-A0A1E5SND7-F1
#
_entry.id   AF-A0A1E5SND7-F1
#
_cell.length_a   1.000
_cell.length_b   1.000
_cell.length_c   1.000
_cell.angle_alpha   90.00
_cell.angle_beta   90.00
_cell.angle_gamma   90.00
#
_symmetry.space_group_name_H-M   'P 1'
#
loop_
_entity.id
_entity.type
_entity.pdbx_description
1 polymer ?
#
loop_
_entity_poly.entity_id
_entity_poly.type
_entity_poly.pdbx_seq_one_letter_code
_entity_poly.pdbx_strand_id
1 'polypeptide(L)'
;MKRTTHNKTLLTLIIFFSIIFGNASFAQSSSDTTVGEFEILVTETRKSIELECKSGCAWTDLSFTMKNKYKPYGIDERGMVDINDKDIVKEGELQDFFFTVQTTNKGLKFKGIGGTAWIDLTYSDRKGRAFVLTQLGAEKVD
;
A
#
# COMPACT_ATOMS: atom_id res chain seq x y z
N MET A 1 -10.41 69.29 45.13
CA MET A 1 -10.86 68.08 45.85
C MET A 1 -11.74 67.26 44.90
N LYS A 2 -11.53 65.93 44.85
CA LYS A 2 -12.20 64.86 44.06
C LYS A 2 -11.70 64.59 42.63
N ARG A 3 -10.94 63.48 42.54
CA ARG A 3 -10.75 62.58 41.39
C ARG A 3 -12.06 61.84 41.08
N THR A 4 -12.25 61.42 39.81
CA THR A 4 -12.76 60.09 39.36
C THR A 4 -12.99 60.12 37.83
N THR A 5 -12.10 59.51 37.04
CA THR A 5 -12.25 58.22 36.29
C THR A 5 -13.12 58.26 35.04
N HIS A 6 -12.53 57.97 33.87
CA HIS A 6 -12.86 56.80 33.03
C HIS A 6 -11.93 56.69 31.81
N ASN A 7 -10.73 56.12 32.01
CA ASN A 7 -10.00 55.45 30.93
C ASN A 7 -10.59 54.05 30.75
N LYS A 8 -11.54 53.88 29.83
CA LYS A 8 -11.99 52.56 29.32
C LYS A 8 -12.41 52.63 27.84
N THR A 9 -11.66 53.35 27.02
CA THR A 9 -11.77 53.29 25.55
C THR A 9 -10.59 52.51 24.99
N LEU A 10 -10.45 51.26 25.43
CA LEU A 10 -9.54 50.31 24.81
C LEU A 10 -10.19 48.93 24.87
N LEU A 11 -10.17 48.24 23.72
CA LEU A 11 -10.42 46.80 23.57
C LEU A 11 -11.88 46.32 23.62
N THR A 12 -12.71 46.67 22.64
CA THR A 12 -13.85 45.79 22.27
C THR A 12 -14.29 45.96 20.81
N LEU A 13 -13.41 45.69 19.83
CA LEU A 13 -13.85 45.64 18.43
C LEU A 13 -12.96 44.76 17.53
N ILE A 14 -12.63 43.53 17.94
CA ILE A 14 -12.05 42.51 17.04
C ILE A 14 -12.60 41.12 17.44
N ILE A 15 -13.91 40.92 17.31
CA ILE A 15 -14.52 39.58 17.37
C ILE A 15 -15.65 39.55 16.33
N PHE A 16 -15.31 39.71 15.04
CA PHE A 16 -16.24 39.47 13.93
C PHE A 16 -15.51 39.17 12.61
N PHE A 17 -14.43 38.40 12.69
CA PHE A 17 -13.84 37.77 11.49
C PHE A 17 -13.51 36.32 11.81
N SER A 18 -14.55 35.59 12.18
CA SER A 18 -14.51 34.15 12.36
C SER A 18 -15.12 33.51 11.10
N ILE A 19 -14.38 32.55 10.55
CA ILE A 19 -14.85 31.44 9.71
C ILE A 19 -15.01 31.75 8.21
N ILE A 20 -13.89 31.84 7.49
CA ILE A 20 -13.79 31.23 6.14
C ILE A 20 -12.39 30.60 6.01
N PHE A 21 -12.10 29.59 6.82
CA PHE A 21 -11.16 28.56 6.37
C PHE A 21 -12.01 27.53 5.64
N GLY A 22 -11.97 27.58 4.31
CA GLY A 22 -12.54 26.55 3.48
C GLY A 22 -11.87 25.23 3.84
N ASN A 23 -12.60 24.36 4.53
CA ASN A 23 -12.27 22.95 4.50
C ASN A 23 -12.43 22.54 3.04
N ALA A 24 -11.32 22.42 2.31
CA ALA A 24 -11.31 21.53 1.17
C ALA A 24 -11.51 20.12 1.74
N SER A 25 -12.76 19.75 1.96
CA SER A 25 -13.13 18.38 2.21
C SER A 25 -12.77 17.64 0.93
N PHE A 26 -11.58 17.04 0.91
CA PHE A 26 -11.36 15.85 0.09
C PHE A 26 -12.38 14.84 0.60
N ALA A 27 -13.56 14.82 0.00
CA ALA A 27 -14.39 13.64 0.00
C ALA A 27 -13.58 12.59 -0.77
N GLN A 28 -12.77 11.83 -0.04
CA GLN A 28 -12.23 10.60 -0.58
C GLN A 28 -13.45 9.72 -0.78
N SER A 29 -13.85 9.50 -2.03
CA SER A 29 -14.77 8.41 -2.33
C SER A 29 -14.06 7.15 -1.85
N SER A 30 -14.42 6.66 -0.67
CA SER A 30 -14.19 5.26 -0.34
C SER A 30 -15.09 4.50 -1.30
N SER A 31 -14.59 4.23 -2.51
CA SER A 31 -14.90 2.93 -3.06
C SER A 31 -14.48 1.97 -1.96
N ASP A 32 -15.43 1.22 -1.41
CA ASP A 32 -15.16 0.07 -0.56
C ASP A 32 -14.38 -0.94 -1.40
N THR A 33 -13.14 -0.61 -1.75
CA THR A 33 -12.15 -1.55 -2.19
C THR A 33 -11.80 -2.25 -0.90
N THR A 34 -12.51 -3.34 -0.63
CA THR A 34 -12.14 -4.29 0.41
C THR A 34 -10.67 -4.57 0.22
N VAL A 35 -9.85 -4.03 1.12
CA VAL A 35 -8.42 -4.29 1.08
C VAL A 35 -8.27 -5.70 1.63
N GLY A 36 -7.93 -6.67 0.78
CA GLY A 36 -7.72 -8.04 1.26
C GLY A 36 -6.59 -8.06 2.26
N GLU A 37 -6.85 -8.62 3.44
CA GLU A 37 -5.85 -8.77 4.47
C GLU A 37 -4.97 -9.98 4.11
N PHE A 38 -3.68 -9.74 3.87
CA PHE A 38 -2.71 -10.80 3.63
C PHE A 38 -1.36 -10.45 4.26
N GLU A 39 -0.62 -11.50 4.58
CA GLU A 39 0.75 -11.40 5.07
C GLU A 39 1.61 -12.46 4.39
N ILE A 40 2.61 -12.03 3.63
CA ILE A 40 3.51 -12.90 2.87
C ILE A 40 4.95 -12.59 3.25
N LEU A 41 5.66 -13.59 3.75
CA LEU A 41 7.11 -13.52 3.96
C LEU A 41 7.83 -13.74 2.62
N VAL A 42 8.54 -12.73 2.15
CA VAL A 42 9.27 -12.75 0.89
C VAL A 42 10.75 -12.92 1.13
N THR A 43 11.37 -13.93 0.53
CA THR A 43 12.81 -14.16 0.55
C THR A 43 13.37 -14.14 -0.86
N GLU A 44 14.22 -13.15 -1.17
CA GLU A 44 14.98 -13.12 -2.42
C GLU A 44 16.32 -13.85 -2.25
N THR A 45 16.48 -15.00 -2.90
CA THR A 45 17.76 -15.70 -2.95
C THR A 45 18.57 -15.28 -4.20
N ARG A 46 19.73 -15.90 -4.43
CA ARG A 46 20.49 -15.66 -5.67
C ARG A 46 19.79 -16.19 -6.93
N LYS A 47 18.87 -17.15 -6.79
CA LYS A 47 18.29 -17.91 -7.91
C LYS A 47 16.77 -17.90 -7.92
N SER A 48 16.14 -17.75 -6.77
CA SER A 48 14.70 -17.86 -6.57
C SER A 48 14.15 -16.65 -5.83
N ILE A 49 12.86 -16.42 -6.01
CA ILE A 49 12.03 -15.70 -5.04
C ILE A 49 11.17 -16.76 -4.38
N GLU A 50 11.17 -16.75 -3.05
CA GLU A 50 10.39 -17.63 -2.20
C GLU A 50 9.38 -16.78 -1.44
N LEU A 51 8.13 -17.23 -1.43
CA LEU A 51 7.00 -16.60 -0.77
C LEU A 51 6.40 -17.62 0.17
N GLU A 52 6.35 -17.30 1.45
CA GLU A 52 5.63 -18.08 2.45
C GLU A 52 4.42 -17.26 2.90
N CYS A 53 3.21 -17.77 2.66
CA CYS A 53 2.00 -17.12 3.09
C CYS A 53 1.74 -17.40 4.57
N LYS A 54 1.65 -16.33 5.36
CA LYS A 54 1.27 -16.39 6.78
C LYS A 54 -0.24 -16.27 6.96
N SER A 55 -0.89 -15.48 6.12
CA SER A 55 -2.35 -15.31 6.10
C SER A 55 -2.84 -14.75 4.76
N GLY A 56 -4.12 -14.97 4.45
CA GLY A 56 -4.78 -14.41 3.25
C GLY A 56 -4.62 -15.22 1.97
N CYS A 57 -3.94 -16.38 1.98
CA CYS A 57 -3.78 -17.24 0.80
C CYS A 57 -4.32 -18.65 1.01
N ALA A 58 -4.76 -19.28 -0.09
CA ALA A 58 -5.09 -20.70 -0.17
C ALA A 58 -3.84 -21.60 -0.32
N TRP A 59 -2.66 -21.00 -0.46
CA TRP A 59 -1.37 -21.67 -0.58
C TRP A 59 -0.46 -21.34 0.61
N THR A 60 0.45 -22.24 0.95
CA THR A 60 1.45 -22.03 2.02
C THR A 60 2.74 -21.48 1.46
N ASP A 61 3.27 -22.07 0.37
CA ASP A 61 4.55 -21.69 -0.21
C ASP A 61 4.46 -21.56 -1.73
N LEU A 62 5.12 -20.54 -2.27
CA LEU A 62 5.43 -20.42 -3.69
C LEU A 62 6.93 -20.18 -3.86
N SER A 63 7.54 -20.85 -4.85
CA SER A 63 8.92 -20.60 -5.21
C SER A 63 9.08 -20.64 -6.73
N PHE A 64 9.74 -19.62 -7.27
CA PHE A 64 10.00 -19.55 -8.70
C PHE A 64 11.34 -18.89 -8.99
N THR A 65 11.94 -19.36 -10.09
CA THR A 65 13.18 -18.80 -10.62
C THR A 65 12.86 -17.72 -11.66
N MET A 66 13.35 -16.51 -11.44
CA MET A 66 13.25 -15.43 -12.42
C MET A 66 14.27 -15.63 -13.54
N LYS A 67 13.86 -16.33 -14.61
CA LYS A 67 14.71 -16.56 -15.80
C LYS A 67 14.99 -15.28 -16.60
N ASN A 68 14.04 -14.34 -16.58
CA ASN A 68 14.17 -13.03 -17.23
C ASN A 68 13.96 -11.94 -16.18
N LYS A 69 14.99 -11.11 -15.97
CA LYS A 69 14.95 -10.03 -14.99
C LYS A 69 13.80 -9.05 -15.21
N TYR A 70 13.29 -8.92 -16.43
CA TYR A 70 12.30 -7.90 -16.77
C TYR A 70 10.86 -8.42 -16.91
N LYS A 71 10.63 -9.74 -16.77
CA LYS A 71 9.28 -10.30 -16.87
C LYS A 71 8.61 -10.27 -15.48
N PRO A 72 7.45 -9.61 -15.31
CA PRO A 72 6.68 -9.72 -14.09
C PRO A 72 6.00 -11.09 -13.98
N TYR A 73 5.77 -11.53 -12.75
CA TYR A 73 5.00 -12.73 -12.40
C TYR A 73 3.79 -12.30 -11.57
N GLY A 74 2.60 -12.75 -11.93
CA GLY A 74 1.36 -12.45 -11.21
C GLY A 74 1.15 -13.43 -10.06
N ILE A 75 0.64 -12.93 -8.93
CA ILE A 75 0.35 -13.69 -7.72
C ILE A 75 -0.97 -13.20 -7.13
N ASP A 76 -1.90 -14.12 -6.87
CA ASP A 76 -3.18 -13.90 -6.19
C ASP A 76 -3.33 -14.81 -4.96
N GLU A 77 -4.50 -14.79 -4.31
CA GLU A 77 -4.81 -15.61 -3.14
C GLU A 77 -4.77 -17.12 -3.43
N ARG A 78 -4.82 -17.54 -4.71
CA ARG A 78 -4.83 -18.95 -5.14
C ARG A 78 -3.48 -19.42 -5.67
N GLY A 79 -2.58 -18.53 -6.06
CA GLY A 79 -1.21 -18.88 -6.42
C GLY A 79 -0.60 -17.98 -7.50
N MET A 80 0.13 -18.60 -8.43
CA MET A 80 0.72 -17.89 -9.58
C MET A 80 -0.30 -17.71 -10.70
N VAL A 81 -0.38 -16.50 -11.25
CA VAL A 81 -1.29 -16.11 -12.33
C VAL A 81 -0.51 -15.79 -13.60
N ASP A 82 -0.98 -16.28 -14.76
CA ASP A 82 -0.41 -15.88 -16.05
C ASP A 82 -0.86 -14.47 -16.42
N ILE A 83 0.10 -13.55 -16.45
CA ILE A 83 -0.11 -12.14 -16.77
C ILE A 83 -0.45 -11.84 -18.23
N ASN A 84 -0.33 -12.82 -19.14
CA ASN A 84 -0.68 -12.66 -20.56
C ASN A 84 -2.10 -13.07 -20.87
N ASP A 85 -2.80 -13.63 -19.88
CA ASP A 85 -4.20 -14.00 -20.06
C ASP A 85 -5.04 -12.72 -20.18
N LYS A 86 -5.84 -12.62 -21.24
CA LYS A 86 -6.68 -11.43 -21.50
C LYS A 86 -7.87 -11.36 -20.54
N ASP A 87 -8.03 -12.38 -19.71
CA ASP A 87 -9.13 -12.54 -18.77
C ASP A 87 -8.77 -12.15 -17.32
N ILE A 88 -7.55 -11.66 -17.06
CA ILE A 88 -7.12 -11.16 -15.73
C ILE A 88 -8.01 -10.02 -15.20
N VAL A 89 -8.68 -9.31 -16.11
CA VAL A 89 -9.60 -8.20 -15.79
C VAL A 89 -11.06 -8.57 -16.07
N LYS A 90 -11.36 -9.84 -16.41
CA LYS A 90 -12.73 -10.26 -16.64
C LYS A 90 -13.36 -10.86 -15.39
N GLU A 91 -14.15 -9.99 -14.79
CA GLU A 91 -15.44 -10.30 -14.18
C GLU A 91 -15.42 -10.85 -12.75
N GLY A 92 -15.71 -9.95 -11.81
CA GLY A 92 -16.79 -10.17 -10.84
C GLY A 92 -16.48 -11.01 -9.61
N GLU A 93 -15.42 -11.82 -9.60
CA GLU A 93 -14.97 -12.49 -8.38
C GLU A 93 -13.99 -11.58 -7.63
N LEU A 94 -14.37 -11.23 -6.40
CA LEU A 94 -13.61 -10.43 -5.46
C LEU A 94 -12.32 -11.20 -5.10
N GLN A 95 -11.29 -11.09 -5.93
CA GLN A 95 -9.94 -11.50 -5.55
C GLN A 95 -9.53 -10.66 -4.33
N ASP A 96 -9.20 -11.32 -3.22
CA ASP A 96 -8.80 -10.63 -1.99
C ASP A 96 -7.55 -9.79 -2.26
N PHE A 97 -6.61 -10.31 -3.04
CA PHE A 97 -5.51 -9.51 -3.60
C PHE A 97 -5.01 -10.06 -4.93
N PHE A 98 -4.45 -9.16 -5.73
CA PHE A 98 -3.69 -9.53 -6.91
C PHE A 98 -2.57 -8.52 -7.16
N PHE A 99 -1.34 -9.01 -7.27
CA PHE A 99 -0.18 -8.19 -7.56
C PHE A 99 0.78 -8.90 -8.51
N THR A 100 1.74 -8.15 -9.05
CA THR A 100 2.88 -8.71 -9.77
C THR A 100 4.18 -8.44 -9.05
N VAL A 101 5.16 -9.32 -9.22
CA VAL A 101 6.53 -9.14 -8.74
C VAL A 101 7.52 -9.26 -9.89
N GLN A 102 8.55 -8.43 -9.86
CA GLN A 102 9.61 -8.36 -10.87
C GLN A 102 10.94 -7.99 -10.21
N THR A 103 12.04 -8.65 -10.57
CA THR A 103 13.38 -8.15 -10.24
C THR A 103 13.74 -6.89 -11.02
N THR A 104 14.51 -6.00 -10.40
CA THR A 104 15.07 -4.81 -11.04
C THR A 104 16.53 -4.67 -10.65
N ASN A 105 17.22 -3.65 -11.19
CA ASN A 105 18.55 -3.28 -10.73
C ASN A 105 18.56 -2.74 -9.29
N LYS A 106 17.40 -2.34 -8.74
CA LYS A 106 17.25 -1.77 -7.40
C LYS A 106 16.69 -2.76 -6.38
N GLY A 107 16.37 -4.00 -6.75
CA GLY A 107 15.71 -4.97 -5.85
C GLY A 107 14.43 -5.52 -6.47
N LEU A 108 13.46 -5.91 -5.64
CA LEU A 108 12.16 -6.39 -6.11
C LEU A 108 11.19 -5.21 -6.28
N LYS A 109 10.53 -5.18 -7.43
CA LYS A 109 9.42 -4.28 -7.72
C LYS A 109 8.12 -5.08 -7.69
N PHE A 110 7.17 -4.59 -6.91
CA PHE A 110 5.80 -5.08 -6.86
C PHE A 110 4.87 -4.06 -7.51
N LYS A 111 3.84 -4.55 -8.21
CA LYS A 111 2.76 -3.72 -8.71
C LYS A 111 1.41 -4.29 -8.28
N GLY A 112 0.66 -3.51 -7.53
CA GLY A 112 -0.68 -3.84 -7.06
C GLY A 112 -1.69 -3.71 -8.19
N ILE A 113 -2.58 -4.69 -8.31
CA ILE A 113 -3.65 -4.71 -9.30
C ILE A 113 -5.01 -4.70 -8.58
N GLY A 114 -5.15 -5.45 -7.48
CA GLY A 114 -6.30 -5.43 -6.58
C GLY A 114 -5.91 -5.81 -5.15
N GLY A 115 -6.69 -5.39 -4.16
CA GLY A 115 -6.49 -5.77 -2.76
C GLY A 115 -5.27 -5.17 -2.05
N THR A 116 -4.61 -4.18 -2.64
CA THR A 116 -3.43 -3.51 -2.08
C THR A 116 -3.65 -2.00 -2.00
N ALA A 117 -3.16 -1.35 -0.94
CA ALA A 117 -3.15 0.10 -0.79
C ALA A 117 -2.09 0.78 -1.67
N TRP A 118 -1.17 0.00 -2.25
CA TRP A 118 -0.09 0.47 -3.10
C TRP A 118 -0.29 0.03 -4.56
N ILE A 119 0.05 0.93 -5.49
CA ILE A 119 0.11 0.64 -6.94
C ILE A 119 1.50 0.15 -7.33
N ASP A 120 2.55 0.82 -6.86
CA ASP A 120 3.94 0.44 -7.08
C ASP A 120 4.66 0.42 -5.73
N LEU A 121 5.35 -0.68 -5.44
CA LEU A 121 6.19 -0.81 -4.25
C LEU A 121 7.55 -1.35 -4.69
N THR A 122 8.63 -0.76 -4.18
CA THR A 122 9.99 -1.28 -4.42
C THR A 122 10.62 -1.62 -3.08
N TYR A 123 11.04 -2.86 -2.93
CA TYR A 123 11.79 -3.30 -1.78
C TYR A 123 13.24 -3.61 -2.19
N SER A 124 14.18 -2.97 -1.51
CA SER A 124 15.60 -3.12 -1.76
C SER A 124 16.32 -3.41 -0.46
N ASP A 125 16.82 -4.63 -0.31
CA ASP A 125 17.70 -4.96 0.81
C ASP A 125 18.81 -5.94 0.39
N ARG A 126 19.70 -6.30 1.32
CA ARG A 126 20.72 -7.33 1.09
C ARG A 126 20.04 -8.63 0.67
N LYS A 127 20.42 -9.19 -0.48
CA LYS A 127 19.95 -10.49 -0.97
C LYS A 127 20.09 -11.55 0.13
N GLY A 128 19.05 -12.37 0.30
CA GLY A 128 18.95 -13.39 1.35
C GLY A 128 18.31 -12.90 2.64
N ARG A 129 17.94 -11.61 2.77
CA ARG A 129 17.09 -11.13 3.87
C ARG A 129 15.64 -11.22 3.48
N ALA A 130 14.83 -11.73 4.40
CA ALA A 130 13.39 -11.79 4.27
C ALA A 130 12.73 -10.47 4.68
N PHE A 131 11.56 -10.20 4.15
CA PHE A 131 10.69 -9.10 4.55
C PHE A 131 9.23 -9.53 4.46
N VAL A 132 8.37 -8.88 5.23
CA VAL A 132 6.93 -9.13 5.19
C VAL A 132 6.30 -8.18 4.18
N LEU A 133 5.50 -8.71 3.27
CA LEU A 133 4.68 -7.97 2.33
C LEU A 133 3.22 -8.08 2.76
N THR A 134 2.55 -6.94 2.86
CA THR A 134 1.15 -6.82 3.24
C THR A 134 0.40 -5.93 2.26
N GLN A 135 -0.90 -5.83 2.47
CA GLN A 135 -1.77 -4.91 1.74
C GLN A 135 -1.37 -3.44 1.94
N LEU A 136 -0.69 -3.10 3.03
CA LEU A 136 -0.26 -1.74 3.35
C LEU A 136 1.16 -1.42 2.84
N GLY A 137 2.02 -2.43 2.66
CA GLY A 137 3.38 -2.21 2.17
C GLY A 137 4.33 -3.35 2.49
N ALA A 138 5.61 -3.01 2.66
CA ALA A 138 6.66 -3.96 3.04
C ALA A 138 7.31 -3.55 4.36
N GLU A 139 7.49 -4.53 5.24
CA GLU A 139 8.04 -4.38 6.58
C GLU A 139 9.26 -5.31 6.75
N LYS A 140 10.26 -4.86 7.51
CA LYS A 140 11.45 -5.68 7.78
C LYS A 140 11.12 -6.75 8.81
N VAL A 141 11.72 -7.92 8.65
CA VAL A 141 11.81 -8.90 9.73
C VAL A 141 13.01 -8.50 10.59
N ASP A 142 12.75 -8.19 11.86
CA ASP A 142 13.78 -7.83 12.85
C ASP A 142 14.65 -9.04 13.26
#